data_AF-A0AAV6L591-F1
#
_entry.id   AF-A0AAV6L591-F1
#
_cell.length_a   1.000
_cell.length_b   1.000
_cell.length_c   1.000
_cell.angle_alpha   90.00
_cell.angle_beta   90.00
_cell.angle_gamma   90.00
#
_symmetry.space_group_name_H-M   'P 1'
#
loop_
_entity.id
_entity.type
_entity.pdbx_description
1 polymer ?
#
loop_
_entity_poly.entity_id
_entity_poly.type
_entity_poly.pdbx_seq_one_letter_code
_entity_poly.pdbx_strand_id
1 'polypeptide(L)'
;MVPASLFTLYALLGAASFLGGSMRMTVSLCVIMVEITNNLKLLPLIMLVLLISKAVGDAFNEGLYEEQARLRGIPLLESRPKYEMRKMQAKEACGNQKVVYFPRVIKVADVVSSLKSNNHNGFPVIDHTRSGETLVIGLVLRSHLLVLLQSKVDFQHSPLPCDTGGGSLPIRHNFSEFVKPASSKGISIHDIHLGPDDLEMYIDLAPFVNRSPYIVPEDMSLTKGLYVPSEEMIPFAQVYNLFRQLGLRHIFVVPRASRVIGMITRKDLLIEETEDPATVELQSTSVRDRLHNRRHGTRNGEVETPLLNGLLAQ
;
A
#
# COMPACT_ATOMS: atom_id res chain seq x y z
N MET A 1 -7.97 -55.95 1.27
CA MET A 1 -8.43 -54.83 2.12
C MET A 1 -7.36 -53.77 2.10
N VAL A 2 -7.62 -52.61 1.48
CA VAL A 2 -6.73 -51.45 1.61
C VAL A 2 -6.83 -50.98 3.07
N PRO A 3 -5.71 -50.75 3.78
CA PRO A 3 -5.77 -50.33 5.18
C PRO A 3 -6.46 -48.97 5.28
N ALA A 4 -7.35 -48.79 6.26
CA ALA A 4 -8.10 -47.55 6.46
C ALA A 4 -7.20 -46.30 6.58
N SER A 5 -5.94 -46.48 7.02
CA SER A 5 -4.92 -45.44 7.06
C SER A 5 -4.59 -44.84 5.68
N LEU A 6 -4.69 -45.61 4.61
CA LEU A 6 -4.40 -45.13 3.26
C LEU A 6 -5.50 -44.19 2.76
N PHE A 7 -6.77 -44.47 3.07
CA PHE A 7 -7.89 -43.59 2.74
C PHE A 7 -7.76 -42.24 3.44
N THR A 8 -7.46 -42.24 4.74
CA THR A 8 -7.25 -41.01 5.52
C THR A 8 -6.07 -40.20 4.98
N LEU A 9 -4.99 -40.86 4.55
CA LEU A 9 -3.84 -40.18 3.96
C LEU A 9 -4.20 -39.48 2.65
N TYR A 10 -4.88 -40.15 1.72
CA TYR A 10 -5.31 -39.52 0.47
C TYR A 10 -6.32 -38.40 0.68
N ALA A 11 -7.26 -38.58 1.62
CA ALA A 11 -8.23 -37.54 1.97
C ALA A 11 -7.52 -36.28 2.54
N LEU A 12 -6.53 -36.47 3.42
CA LEU A 12 -5.72 -35.38 3.94
C LEU A 12 -4.93 -34.66 2.84
N LEU A 13 -4.27 -35.40 1.94
CA LEU A 13 -3.52 -34.82 0.84
C LEU A 13 -4.43 -34.08 -0.15
N GLY A 14 -5.64 -34.59 -0.39
CA GLY A 14 -6.67 -33.91 -1.20
C GLY A 14 -7.20 -32.64 -0.54
N ALA A 15 -7.41 -32.65 0.77
CA ALA A 15 -7.79 -31.45 1.51
C ALA A 15 -6.65 -30.41 1.51
N ALA A 16 -5.41 -30.85 1.70
CA ALA A 16 -4.23 -29.99 1.65
C ALA A 16 -4.03 -29.40 0.25
N SER A 17 -4.20 -30.18 -0.82
CA SER A 17 -4.10 -29.67 -2.19
C SER A 17 -5.18 -28.62 -2.47
N PHE A 18 -6.44 -28.88 -2.12
CA PHE A 18 -7.51 -27.91 -2.31
C PHE A 18 -7.24 -26.58 -1.60
N LEU A 19 -6.83 -26.63 -0.34
CA LEU A 19 -6.51 -25.44 0.45
C LEU A 19 -5.26 -24.72 -0.08
N GLY A 20 -4.23 -25.47 -0.47
CA GLY A 20 -3.00 -24.93 -1.05
C GLY A 20 -3.23 -24.23 -2.38
N GLY A 21 -4.05 -24.81 -3.26
CA GLY A 21 -4.39 -24.24 -4.56
C GLY A 21 -5.32 -23.03 -4.47
N SER A 22 -6.29 -23.05 -3.55
CA SER A 22 -7.24 -21.94 -3.37
C SER A 22 -6.63 -20.75 -2.63
N MET A 23 -5.92 -20.98 -1.52
CA MET A 23 -5.38 -19.91 -0.66
C MET A 23 -3.95 -19.51 -0.98
N ARG A 24 -3.18 -20.39 -1.65
CA ARG A 24 -1.75 -20.20 -1.98
C ARG A 24 -0.80 -20.03 -0.81
N MET A 25 -1.27 -20.37 0.39
CA MET A 25 -0.45 -20.42 1.60
C MET A 25 0.23 -21.80 1.67
N THR A 26 1.56 -21.86 1.55
CA THR A 26 2.31 -23.13 1.53
C THR A 26 2.98 -23.44 2.87
N VAL A 27 3.75 -22.50 3.42
CA VAL A 27 4.53 -22.74 4.65
C VAL A 27 3.59 -22.88 5.85
N SER A 28 2.72 -21.89 6.11
CA SER A 28 1.81 -21.91 7.26
C SER A 28 0.83 -23.08 7.19
N LEU A 29 0.26 -23.36 6.02
CA LEU A 29 -0.68 -24.46 5.84
C LEU A 29 -0.01 -25.83 6.03
N CYS A 30 1.23 -25.99 5.57
CA CYS A 30 2.01 -27.21 5.81
C CYS A 30 2.19 -27.46 7.31
N VAL A 31 2.61 -26.43 8.06
CA VAL A 31 2.78 -26.52 9.52
C VAL A 31 1.46 -26.88 10.21
N ILE A 32 0.36 -26.22 9.84
CA ILE A 32 -0.98 -26.50 10.40
C ILE A 32 -1.38 -27.95 10.14
N MET A 33 -1.23 -28.46 8.91
CA MET A 33 -1.60 -29.84 8.57
C MET A 33 -0.73 -30.87 9.29
N VAL A 34 0.56 -30.60 9.44
CA VAL A 34 1.48 -31.48 10.18
C VAL A 34 1.16 -31.49 11.67
N GLU A 35 0.82 -30.34 12.25
CA GLU A 35 0.43 -30.21 13.66
C GLU A 35 -0.88 -30.96 13.95
N ILE A 36 -1.90 -30.78 13.11
CA ILE A 36 -3.21 -31.47 13.25
C ILE A 36 -3.05 -32.99 13.15
N THR A 37 -2.16 -33.45 12.27
CA THR A 37 -1.90 -34.89 12.12
C THR A 37 -0.91 -35.46 13.14
N ASN A 38 -0.20 -34.59 13.86
CA ASN A 38 0.87 -34.93 14.80
C ASN A 38 1.88 -35.94 14.20
N ASN A 39 2.17 -35.82 12.90
CA ASN A 39 3.02 -36.77 12.20
C ASN A 39 4.00 -36.05 11.26
N LEU A 40 5.17 -35.72 11.80
CA LEU A 40 6.24 -35.05 11.08
C LEU A 40 6.76 -35.84 9.86
N LYS A 41 6.55 -37.16 9.80
CA LYS A 41 6.96 -37.99 8.64
C LYS A 41 6.14 -37.67 7.38
N LEU A 42 4.95 -37.09 7.53
CA LEU A 42 4.08 -36.68 6.41
C LEU A 42 4.47 -35.33 5.80
N LEU A 43 5.34 -34.55 6.47
CA LEU A 43 5.79 -33.23 6.03
C LEU A 43 6.27 -33.17 4.57
N PRO A 44 7.21 -34.04 4.10
CA PRO A 44 7.69 -33.96 2.72
C PRO A 44 6.58 -34.24 1.69
N LEU A 45 5.63 -35.12 2.03
CA LEU A 45 4.53 -35.48 1.15
C LEU A 45 3.50 -34.35 1.04
N ILE A 46 3.12 -33.75 2.19
CA ILE A 46 2.23 -32.59 2.24
C ILE A 46 2.86 -31.40 1.51
N MET A 47 4.15 -31.13 1.73
CA MET A 47 4.86 -30.04 1.08
C MET A 47 4.90 -30.21 -0.45
N LEU A 48 5.18 -31.42 -0.94
CA LEU A 48 5.16 -31.72 -2.38
C LEU A 48 3.78 -31.42 -2.99
N VAL A 49 2.71 -31.89 -2.35
CA VAL A 49 1.34 -31.68 -2.83
C VAL A 49 0.96 -30.20 -2.80
N LEU A 50 1.34 -29.46 -1.76
CA LEU A 50 1.10 -28.02 -1.67
C LEU A 50 1.86 -27.23 -2.74
N LEU A 51 3.11 -27.58 -3.04
CA LEU A 51 3.90 -26.92 -4.08
C LEU A 51 3.34 -27.16 -5.48
N ILE A 52 2.97 -28.39 -5.80
CA ILE A 52 2.35 -28.73 -7.09
C ILE A 52 1.01 -27.99 -7.21
N SER A 53 0.18 -28.04 -6.17
CA SER A 53 -1.13 -27.37 -6.19
C SER A 53 -1.01 -25.85 -6.32
N LYS A 54 -0.07 -25.22 -5.60
CA LYS A 54 0.22 -23.79 -5.76
C LYS A 54 0.70 -23.48 -7.18
N ALA A 55 1.62 -24.26 -7.73
CA ALA A 55 2.15 -24.03 -9.08
C ALA A 55 1.05 -24.12 -10.15
N VAL A 56 0.15 -25.09 -10.03
CA VAL A 56 -1.03 -25.21 -10.91
C VAL A 56 -1.98 -24.03 -10.68
N GLY A 57 -2.24 -23.63 -9.42
CA GLY A 57 -3.11 -22.49 -9.12
C GLY A 57 -2.59 -21.16 -9.67
N ASP A 58 -1.29 -20.89 -9.50
CA ASP A 58 -0.59 -19.71 -10.02
C ASP A 58 -0.62 -19.60 -11.55
N ALA A 59 -0.77 -20.72 -12.26
CA ALA A 59 -0.86 -20.73 -13.72
C ALA A 59 -2.24 -20.27 -14.24
N PHE A 60 -3.29 -20.33 -13.42
CA PHE A 60 -4.67 -20.05 -13.86
C PHE A 60 -5.24 -18.75 -13.25
N ASN A 61 -5.19 -18.59 -11.92
CA ASN A 61 -5.90 -17.51 -11.21
C ASN A 61 -4.97 -16.79 -10.22
N GLU A 62 -5.46 -15.80 -9.47
CA GLU A 62 -4.84 -15.30 -8.21
C GLU A 62 -5.37 -16.04 -6.96
N GLY A 63 -4.69 -15.90 -5.82
CA GLY A 63 -5.15 -16.52 -4.57
C GLY A 63 -6.48 -15.92 -4.12
N LEU A 64 -7.35 -16.71 -3.50
CA LEU A 64 -8.68 -16.26 -3.07
C LEU A 64 -8.63 -14.96 -2.23
N TYR A 65 -7.62 -14.82 -1.38
CA TYR A 65 -7.46 -13.64 -0.52
C TYR A 65 -7.02 -12.38 -1.28
N GLU A 66 -6.21 -12.54 -2.31
CA GLU A 66 -5.77 -11.42 -3.17
C GLU A 66 -6.96 -10.90 -3.96
N GLU A 67 -7.76 -11.79 -4.53
CA GLU A 67 -9.00 -11.44 -5.25
C GLU A 67 -10.02 -10.76 -4.34
N GLN A 68 -10.23 -11.28 -3.12
CA GLN A 68 -11.11 -10.62 -2.15
C GLN A 68 -10.62 -9.23 -1.75
N ALA A 69 -9.30 -9.03 -1.62
CA ALA A 69 -8.72 -7.73 -1.31
C ALA A 69 -8.90 -6.76 -2.48
N ARG A 70 -8.70 -7.23 -3.71
CA ARG A 70 -8.92 -6.48 -4.96
C ARG A 70 -10.37 -6.05 -5.09
N LEU A 71 -11.32 -6.98 -4.91
CA LEU A 71 -12.77 -6.69 -4.98
C LEU A 71 -13.23 -5.69 -3.91
N ARG A 72 -12.56 -5.66 -2.74
CA ARG A 72 -12.82 -4.66 -1.69
C ARG A 72 -12.13 -3.32 -1.94
N GLY A 73 -11.35 -3.19 -3.01
CA GLY A 73 -10.57 -1.99 -3.31
C GLY A 73 -9.52 -1.71 -2.24
N ILE A 74 -8.97 -2.74 -1.59
CA ILE A 74 -7.95 -2.56 -0.56
C ILE A 74 -6.61 -2.31 -1.25
N PRO A 75 -5.94 -1.16 -1.00
CA PRO A 75 -4.66 -0.81 -1.61
C PRO A 75 -3.52 -1.65 -1.02
N LEU A 76 -3.35 -2.90 -1.49
CA LEU A 76 -2.33 -3.85 -1.04
C LEU A 76 -1.09 -3.79 -1.96
N LEU A 77 0.08 -3.61 -1.36
CA LEU A 77 1.36 -3.71 -2.08
C LEU A 77 1.80 -5.16 -2.14
N GLU A 78 1.97 -5.68 -3.36
CA GLU A 78 2.46 -7.03 -3.64
C GLU A 78 3.86 -7.33 -3.08
N SER A 79 4.18 -8.63 -3.01
CA SER A 79 5.48 -9.11 -2.52
C SER A 79 6.64 -8.86 -3.49
N ARG A 80 6.35 -8.56 -4.76
CA ARG A 80 7.35 -8.22 -5.77
C ARG A 80 6.88 -6.99 -6.53
N PRO A 81 7.78 -6.06 -6.87
CA PRO A 81 7.42 -4.95 -7.75
C PRO A 81 7.05 -5.50 -9.14
N LYS A 82 6.08 -4.85 -9.80
CA LYS A 82 5.69 -5.16 -11.19
C LYS A 82 6.87 -4.93 -12.15
N TYR A 83 6.81 -5.49 -13.35
CA TYR A 83 7.91 -5.33 -14.31
C TYR A 83 8.08 -3.87 -14.76
N GLU A 84 6.99 -3.18 -15.01
CA GLU A 84 6.98 -1.79 -15.50
C GLU A 84 7.66 -0.83 -14.53
N MET A 85 7.40 -1.06 -13.24
CA MET A 85 8.02 -0.37 -12.11
C MET A 85 9.55 -0.41 -12.19
N ARG A 86 10.16 -1.48 -12.75
CA ARG A 86 11.62 -1.62 -12.80
C ARG A 86 12.30 -0.48 -13.55
N LYS A 87 11.67 0.08 -14.59
CA LYS A 87 12.27 1.12 -15.44
C LYS A 87 11.96 2.56 -14.97
N MET A 88 11.09 2.73 -13.98
CA MET A 88 10.69 4.06 -13.50
C MET A 88 11.71 4.66 -12.54
N GLN A 89 11.80 5.98 -12.49
CA GLN A 89 12.61 6.69 -11.49
C GLN A 89 11.77 7.19 -10.32
N ALA A 90 12.40 7.46 -9.17
CA ALA A 90 11.72 8.01 -8.00
C ALA A 90 11.02 9.35 -8.30
N LYS A 91 11.61 10.16 -9.19
CA LYS A 91 11.01 11.40 -9.70
C LYS A 91 9.72 11.16 -10.48
N GLU A 92 9.71 10.17 -11.36
CA GLU A 92 8.55 9.82 -12.19
C GLU A 92 7.41 9.26 -11.33
N ALA A 93 7.75 8.45 -10.33
CA ALA A 93 6.77 7.87 -9.40
C ALA A 93 6.12 8.89 -8.48
N CYS A 94 6.81 9.97 -8.13
CA CYS A 94 6.18 11.07 -7.40
C CYS A 94 5.14 11.84 -8.25
N GLY A 95 5.17 11.65 -9.58
CA GLY A 95 4.34 12.40 -10.51
C GLY A 95 4.56 13.91 -10.44
N ASN A 96 3.69 14.68 -11.12
CA ASN A 96 3.67 16.14 -11.04
C ASN A 96 2.95 16.64 -9.77
N GLN A 97 3.05 15.92 -8.66
CA GLN A 97 2.30 16.22 -7.45
C GLN A 97 2.88 17.44 -6.74
N LYS A 98 2.07 18.48 -6.57
CA LYS A 98 2.45 19.68 -5.81
C LYS A 98 2.45 19.34 -4.32
N VAL A 99 3.62 19.12 -3.74
CA VAL A 99 3.78 18.88 -2.29
C VAL A 99 3.52 20.16 -1.51
N VAL A 100 2.60 20.11 -0.54
CA VAL A 100 2.36 21.19 0.42
C VAL A 100 3.38 21.07 1.54
N TYR A 101 4.24 22.07 1.70
CA TYR A 101 5.26 22.14 2.75
C TYR A 101 4.88 23.21 3.80
N PHE A 102 5.39 23.03 5.01
CA PHE A 102 5.27 24.05 6.06
C PHE A 102 6.64 24.64 6.41
N PRO A 103 6.75 25.96 6.58
CA PRO A 103 7.93 26.54 7.21
C PRO A 103 8.02 26.09 8.67
N ARG A 104 9.22 26.18 9.25
CA ARG A 104 9.47 25.89 10.66
C ARG A 104 8.46 26.58 11.58
N VAL A 105 8.29 27.89 11.39
CA VAL A 105 7.31 28.71 12.10
C VAL A 105 6.20 29.06 11.12
N ILE A 106 4.98 28.64 11.43
CA ILE A 106 3.82 28.81 10.56
C ILE A 106 2.67 29.48 11.30
N LYS A 107 1.89 30.31 10.59
CA LYS A 107 0.69 30.92 11.12
C LYS A 107 -0.42 29.89 11.30
N VAL A 108 -1.16 29.96 12.41
CA VAL A 108 -2.26 29.02 12.71
C VAL A 108 -3.31 29.03 11.61
N ALA A 109 -3.65 30.21 11.07
CA ALA A 109 -4.57 30.34 9.93
C ALA A 109 -4.16 29.48 8.72
N ASP A 110 -2.87 29.44 8.39
CA ASP A 110 -2.34 28.72 7.23
C ASP A 110 -2.34 27.20 7.47
N VAL A 111 -2.08 26.77 8.71
CA VAL A 111 -2.22 25.36 9.11
C VAL A 111 -3.67 24.93 8.94
N VAL A 112 -4.62 25.69 9.48
CA VAL A 112 -6.05 25.35 9.44
C VAL A 112 -6.57 25.33 8.00
N SER A 113 -6.18 26.30 7.18
CA SER A 113 -6.57 26.35 5.76
C SER A 113 -5.98 25.17 4.98
N SER A 114 -4.73 24.80 5.24
CA SER A 114 -4.07 23.63 4.64
C SER A 114 -4.72 22.31 5.07
N LEU A 115 -5.10 22.20 6.33
CA LEU A 115 -5.80 21.02 6.88
C LEU A 115 -7.24 20.89 6.38
N LYS A 116 -7.91 21.99 6.02
CA LYS A 116 -9.26 21.99 5.43
C LYS A 116 -9.24 21.74 3.93
N SER A 117 -8.25 22.29 3.22
CA SER A 117 -8.12 22.16 1.77
C SER A 117 -7.57 20.79 1.33
N ASN A 118 -6.71 20.18 2.14
CA ASN A 118 -6.05 18.92 1.80
C ASN A 118 -6.35 17.80 2.80
N ASN A 119 -6.49 16.57 2.28
CA ASN A 119 -6.67 15.36 3.09
C ASN A 119 -5.34 14.58 3.27
N HIS A 120 -4.20 15.27 3.20
CA HIS A 120 -2.88 14.66 3.40
C HIS A 120 -2.62 14.40 4.89
N ASN A 121 -1.95 13.29 5.18
CA ASN A 121 -1.67 12.85 6.55
C ASN A 121 -0.25 13.20 7.03
N GLY A 122 0.62 13.68 6.15
CA GLY A 122 1.98 14.07 6.46
C GLY A 122 2.37 15.29 5.63
N PHE A 123 3.09 16.21 6.27
CA PHE A 123 3.56 17.46 5.67
C PHE A 123 5.06 17.60 5.95
N PRO A 124 5.90 17.84 4.93
CA PRO A 124 7.30 18.15 5.13
C PRO A 124 7.44 19.54 5.75
N VAL A 125 8.33 19.66 6.73
CA VAL A 125 8.69 20.93 7.34
C VAL A 125 10.05 21.36 6.83
N ILE A 126 10.11 22.59 6.32
CA ILE A 126 11.31 23.18 5.75
C ILE A 126 11.79 24.38 6.59
N ASP A 127 13.10 24.54 6.67
CA ASP A 127 13.77 25.75 7.16
C ASP A 127 14.37 26.53 6.00
N HIS A 128 14.57 27.83 6.21
CA HIS A 128 15.36 28.65 5.31
C HIS A 128 16.71 28.92 5.95
N THR A 129 17.77 28.44 5.30
CA THR A 129 19.14 28.76 5.71
C THR A 129 19.46 30.23 5.47
N ARG A 130 20.50 30.75 6.13
CA ARG A 130 20.97 32.14 5.92
C ARG A 130 21.40 32.44 4.48
N SER A 131 21.72 31.40 3.70
CA SER A 131 22.04 31.48 2.27
C SER A 131 20.80 31.49 1.36
N GLY A 132 19.59 31.40 1.91
CA GLY A 132 18.33 31.36 1.15
C GLY A 132 17.98 29.97 0.60
N GLU A 133 18.78 28.94 0.93
CA GLU A 133 18.48 27.57 0.54
C GLU A 133 17.42 26.98 1.47
N THR A 134 16.44 26.28 0.91
CA THR A 134 15.46 25.52 1.68
C THR A 134 16.11 24.23 2.17
N LEU A 135 15.92 23.92 3.46
CA LEU A 135 16.42 22.70 4.12
C LEU A 135 15.24 21.92 4.69
N VAL A 136 15.21 20.61 4.46
CA VAL A 136 14.19 19.74 5.06
C VAL A 136 14.57 19.46 6.52
N ILE A 137 13.74 19.91 7.46
CA ILE A 137 13.91 19.61 8.89
C ILE A 137 13.34 18.23 9.20
N GLY A 138 12.17 17.90 8.63
CA GLY A 138 11.48 16.66 8.96
C GLY A 138 10.08 16.53 8.40
N LEU A 139 9.33 15.57 8.93
CA LEU A 139 7.92 15.32 8.63
C LEU A 139 7.05 15.59 9.86
N VAL A 140 5.98 16.38 9.71
CA VAL A 140 4.92 16.49 10.71
C VAL A 140 3.67 15.76 10.23
N LEU A 141 3.01 15.03 11.12
CA LEU A 141 1.78 14.30 10.80
C LEU A 141 0.56 15.19 11.06
N ARG A 142 -0.50 14.97 10.28
CA ARG A 142 -1.80 15.63 10.48
C ARG A 142 -2.34 15.43 11.90
N SER A 143 -2.18 14.24 12.47
CA SER A 143 -2.60 13.94 13.83
C SER A 143 -1.86 14.78 14.87
N HIS A 144 -0.57 15.04 14.67
CA HIS A 144 0.20 15.90 15.59
C HIS A 144 -0.31 17.34 15.51
N LEU A 145 -0.52 17.86 14.31
CA LEU A 145 -1.06 19.22 14.13
C LEU A 145 -2.44 19.38 14.78
N LEU A 146 -3.31 18.38 14.70
CA LEU A 146 -4.63 18.45 15.34
C LEU A 146 -4.54 18.48 16.87
N VAL A 147 -3.59 17.75 17.47
CA VAL A 147 -3.32 17.81 18.90
C VAL A 147 -2.80 19.19 19.31
N LEU A 148 -1.85 19.75 18.55
CA LEU A 148 -1.31 21.09 18.81
C LEU A 148 -2.38 22.19 18.71
N LEU A 149 -3.28 22.08 17.72
CA LEU A 149 -4.38 23.04 17.56
C LEU A 149 -5.45 22.89 18.65
N GLN A 150 -5.67 21.68 19.16
CA GLN A 150 -6.62 21.44 20.24
C GLN A 150 -6.10 21.96 21.57
N SER A 151 -4.80 21.77 21.85
CA SER A 151 -4.21 22.15 23.12
C SER A 151 -3.99 23.66 23.26
N LYS A 152 -3.71 24.36 22.14
CA LYS A 152 -3.40 25.81 22.09
C LYS A 152 -2.20 26.25 22.95
N VAL A 153 -1.44 25.30 23.50
CA VAL A 153 -0.36 25.57 24.48
C VAL A 153 0.88 26.15 23.79
N ASP A 154 1.10 25.81 22.52
CA ASP A 154 2.29 26.16 21.76
C ASP A 154 2.09 27.36 20.82
N PHE A 155 1.03 28.15 21.03
CA PHE A 155 0.76 29.32 20.22
C PHE A 155 1.64 30.50 20.69
N GLN A 156 2.31 31.13 19.74
CA GLN A 156 3.21 32.26 19.96
C GLN A 156 2.78 33.47 19.11
N HIS A 157 2.88 34.67 19.65
CA HIS A 157 2.58 35.91 18.91
C HIS A 157 3.73 36.37 17.99
N SER A 158 4.94 35.87 18.20
CA SER A 158 6.10 36.21 17.37
C SER A 158 6.29 35.22 16.21
N PRO A 159 6.64 35.70 15.01
CA PRO A 159 7.00 34.84 13.88
C PRO A 159 8.44 34.28 13.99
N LEU A 160 9.16 34.60 15.06
CA LEU A 160 10.52 34.14 15.27
C LEU A 160 10.53 32.71 15.83
N PRO A 161 11.49 31.87 15.42
CA PRO A 161 11.73 30.61 16.11
C PRO A 161 11.98 30.87 17.59
N CYS A 162 11.49 30.00 18.47
CA CYS A 162 11.89 30.08 19.87
C CYS A 162 13.40 29.81 19.97
N ASP A 163 14.20 30.87 20.10
CA ASP A 163 15.64 30.81 20.36
C ASP A 163 15.86 30.14 21.71
N THR A 164 16.06 28.83 21.68
CA THR A 164 16.44 28.05 22.83
C THR A 164 17.95 27.91 22.81
N GLY A 165 18.62 28.88 23.42
CA GLY A 165 19.98 28.67 23.90
C GLY A 165 20.01 27.44 24.81
N GLY A 166 20.42 26.30 24.27
CA GLY A 166 20.90 25.15 25.04
C GLY A 166 19.89 24.23 25.73
N GLY A 167 18.58 24.42 25.63
CA GLY A 167 17.61 23.50 26.23
C GLY A 167 16.38 23.33 25.35
N SER A 168 16.00 22.11 25.00
CA SER A 168 14.69 21.88 24.36
C SER A 168 13.60 22.47 25.26
N LEU A 169 12.66 23.24 24.69
CA LEU A 169 11.38 23.45 25.36
C LEU A 169 10.89 22.06 25.80
N PRO A 170 10.64 21.81 27.10
CA PRO A 170 10.10 20.54 27.52
C PRO A 170 8.82 20.37 26.70
N ILE A 171 8.72 19.28 25.95
CA ILE A 171 7.49 18.95 25.23
C ILE A 171 6.40 18.98 26.30
N ARG A 172 5.57 20.03 26.29
CA ARG A 172 4.53 20.25 27.31
C ARG A 172 3.39 19.25 27.17
N HIS A 173 3.45 18.47 26.10
CA HIS A 173 2.58 17.37 25.76
C HIS A 173 3.12 16.03 26.28
N ASN A 174 2.23 15.26 26.89
CA ASN A 174 2.54 13.87 27.19
C ASN A 174 2.51 13.06 25.88
N PHE A 175 3.44 12.13 25.68
CA PHE A 175 3.51 11.30 24.47
C PHE A 175 2.18 10.56 24.20
N SER A 176 1.43 10.24 25.25
CA SER A 176 0.09 9.62 25.15
C SER A 176 -0.94 10.46 24.41
N GLU A 177 -0.78 11.78 24.36
CA GLU A 177 -1.71 12.71 23.68
C GLU A 177 -1.59 12.62 22.15
N PHE A 178 -0.42 12.24 21.65
CA PHE A 178 -0.18 12.04 20.21
C PHE A 178 -0.54 10.65 19.70
N VAL A 179 -0.85 9.71 20.60
CA VAL A 179 -1.25 8.34 20.24
C VAL A 179 -2.74 8.34 19.88
N LYS A 180 -3.06 7.93 18.65
CA LYS A 180 -4.47 7.68 18.28
C LYS A 180 -5.03 6.54 19.14
N PRO A 181 -6.14 6.75 19.87
CA PRO A 181 -6.81 5.66 20.56
C PRO A 181 -7.22 4.58 19.55
N ALA A 182 -7.02 3.30 19.88
CA ALA A 182 -7.25 2.19 18.96
C ALA A 182 -8.69 2.08 18.43
N SER A 183 -9.66 2.74 19.08
CA SER A 183 -11.10 2.57 18.85
C SER A 183 -11.84 3.83 18.39
N SER A 184 -11.21 5.02 18.34
CA SER A 184 -11.92 6.25 17.96
C SER A 184 -11.45 6.80 16.61
N LYS A 185 -12.32 7.55 15.92
CA LYS A 185 -12.01 8.25 14.65
C LYS A 185 -10.87 9.27 14.79
N GLY A 186 -10.33 9.49 15.99
CA GLY A 186 -9.39 10.55 16.31
C GLY A 186 -10.07 11.92 16.35
N ILE A 187 -9.28 12.95 16.67
CA ILE A 187 -9.70 14.35 16.63
C ILE A 187 -9.87 14.76 15.16
N SER A 188 -10.95 15.45 14.81
CA SER A 188 -11.13 16.04 13.48
C SER A 188 -10.91 17.54 13.51
N ILE A 189 -10.60 18.14 12.36
CA ILE A 189 -10.43 19.61 12.25
C ILE A 189 -11.73 20.37 12.53
N HIS A 190 -12.88 19.71 12.40
CA HIS A 190 -14.20 20.31 12.62
C HIS A 190 -14.54 20.44 14.10
N ASP A 191 -13.91 19.63 14.96
CA ASP A 191 -14.14 19.66 16.41
C ASP A 191 -13.36 20.79 17.09
N ILE A 192 -12.37 21.36 16.41
CA ILE A 192 -11.46 22.36 16.96
C ILE A 192 -12.00 23.76 16.66
N HIS A 193 -12.38 24.48 17.72
CA HIS A 193 -12.88 25.83 17.65
C HIS A 193 -11.76 26.82 18.02
N LEU A 194 -11.31 27.58 17.02
CA LEU A 194 -10.27 28.60 17.15
C LEU A 194 -10.90 29.99 17.03
N GLY A 195 -10.54 30.90 17.93
CA GLY A 195 -10.95 32.30 17.85
C GLY A 195 -10.20 33.06 16.74
N PRO A 196 -10.63 34.28 16.39
CA PRO A 196 -9.91 35.12 15.44
C PRO A 196 -8.49 35.44 15.91
N ASP A 197 -8.30 35.67 17.21
CA ASP A 197 -6.99 35.94 17.81
C ASP A 197 -6.06 34.72 17.70
N ASP A 198 -6.59 33.51 17.92
CA ASP A 198 -5.84 32.25 17.78
C ASP A 198 -5.30 32.06 16.36
N LEU A 199 -6.07 32.45 15.34
CA LEU A 199 -5.69 32.33 13.94
C LEU A 199 -4.55 33.27 13.56
N GLU A 200 -4.37 34.37 14.29
CA GLU A 200 -3.28 35.33 14.09
C GLU A 200 -1.96 34.89 14.72
N MET A 201 -1.99 33.89 15.60
CA MET A 201 -0.80 33.34 16.25
C MET A 201 0.02 32.45 15.31
N TYR A 202 1.23 32.12 15.75
CA TYR A 202 2.18 31.25 15.08
C TYR A 202 2.46 30.00 15.93
N ILE A 203 2.97 28.94 15.31
CA ILE A 203 3.41 27.70 15.96
C ILE A 203 4.81 27.35 15.44
N ASP A 204 5.76 27.06 16.35
CA ASP A 204 7.05 26.44 15.98
C ASP A 204 6.87 24.92 15.90
N LEU A 205 7.03 24.36 14.71
CA LEU A 205 6.88 22.92 14.45
C LEU A 205 8.15 22.12 14.76
N ALA A 206 9.32 22.76 14.93
CA ALA A 206 10.60 22.09 15.11
C ALA A 206 10.70 21.05 16.26
N PRO A 207 9.98 21.17 17.39
CA PRO A 207 10.00 20.12 18.42
C PRO A 207 9.07 18.93 18.10
N PHE A 208 8.11 19.08 17.18
CA PHE A 208 7.08 18.06 16.88
C PHE A 208 7.31 17.29 15.58
N VAL A 209 8.37 17.64 14.84
CA VAL A 209 8.73 16.97 13.58
C VAL A 209 9.53 15.69 13.84
N ASN A 210 9.27 14.68 13.02
CA ASN A 210 10.21 13.58 12.85
C ASN A 210 11.43 14.09 12.05
N ARG A 211 12.57 14.24 12.72
CA ARG A 211 13.84 14.74 12.14
C ARG A 211 14.56 13.74 11.25
N SER A 212 14.13 12.48 11.23
CA SER A 212 14.71 11.42 10.42
C SER A 212 13.67 10.81 9.46
N PRO A 213 13.15 11.59 8.50
CA PRO A 213 12.35 11.02 7.43
C PRO A 213 13.23 10.17 6.51
N TYR A 214 12.65 9.14 5.88
CA TYR A 214 13.34 8.38 4.83
C TYR A 214 13.40 9.23 3.56
N ILE A 215 14.61 9.49 3.09
CA ILE A 215 14.89 10.34 1.93
C ILE A 215 15.56 9.49 0.85
N VAL A 216 15.10 9.65 -0.39
CA VAL A 216 15.69 9.05 -1.59
C VAL A 216 16.03 10.17 -2.60
N PRO A 217 17.19 10.11 -3.28
CA PRO A 217 17.50 11.04 -4.37
C PRO A 217 16.51 10.94 -5.55
N GLU A 218 16.30 12.03 -6.29
CA GLU A 218 15.43 12.07 -7.48
C GLU A 218 15.99 11.17 -8.60
N ASP A 219 17.31 11.21 -8.76
CA ASP A 219 18.08 10.44 -9.74
C ASP A 219 18.36 9.02 -9.25
N MET A 220 17.77 8.61 -8.11
CA MET A 220 18.01 7.30 -7.53
C MET A 220 17.45 6.23 -8.46
N SER A 221 18.37 5.76 -9.29
CA SER A 221 18.36 4.52 -10.02
C SER A 221 19.69 3.82 -9.67
N LEU A 222 19.69 2.86 -8.70
CA LEU A 222 20.81 1.98 -8.25
C LEU A 222 22.00 2.04 -9.20
N THR A 223 22.87 3.02 -9.01
CA THR A 223 24.16 2.99 -9.67
C THR A 223 25.18 3.03 -8.57
N LYS A 224 25.57 1.84 -8.12
CA LYS A 224 26.97 1.64 -7.78
C LYS A 224 27.61 1.11 -9.04
N GLY A 225 28.58 1.86 -9.57
CA GLY A 225 29.49 1.31 -10.56
C GLY A 225 30.08 -0.01 -10.05
N LEU A 226 30.31 -0.91 -11.01
CA LEU A 226 31.00 -2.20 -10.92
C LEU A 226 30.18 -3.43 -10.41
N TYR A 227 30.09 -4.44 -11.29
CA TYR A 227 29.71 -5.88 -11.12
C TYR A 227 28.20 -6.20 -11.00
N VAL A 228 27.52 -7.09 -11.76
CA VAL A 228 27.84 -8.13 -12.79
C VAL A 228 26.64 -8.23 -13.76
N PRO A 229 26.85 -8.45 -15.07
CA PRO A 229 25.78 -8.75 -16.03
C PRO A 229 25.39 -10.24 -15.97
N SER A 230 24.39 -10.56 -15.16
CA SER A 230 23.53 -11.75 -15.33
C SER A 230 22.38 -11.63 -14.33
N GLU A 231 21.13 -11.48 -14.82
CA GLU A 231 19.90 -11.27 -14.02
C GLU A 231 19.77 -9.85 -13.40
N GLU A 232 19.73 -8.82 -14.24
CA GLU A 232 19.69 -7.41 -13.84
C GLU A 232 18.33 -6.95 -13.27
N MET A 233 18.30 -6.64 -11.97
CA MET A 233 17.16 -6.00 -11.29
C MET A 233 17.40 -4.48 -11.13
N ILE A 234 16.50 -3.72 -11.75
CA ILE A 234 16.54 -2.27 -12.00
C ILE A 234 15.85 -1.54 -10.79
N PRO A 235 16.16 -0.27 -10.51
CA PRO A 235 16.31 0.30 -9.16
C PRO A 235 15.12 0.91 -8.44
N PHE A 236 14.00 1.12 -9.11
CA PHE A 236 12.76 1.45 -8.43
C PHE A 236 12.30 0.30 -7.51
N ALA A 237 12.71 -0.93 -7.84
CA ALA A 237 12.54 -2.08 -6.97
C ALA A 237 13.13 -1.84 -5.56
N GLN A 238 14.19 -1.03 -5.44
CA GLN A 238 14.76 -0.71 -4.14
C GLN A 238 13.87 0.23 -3.33
N VAL A 239 13.29 1.27 -3.95
CA VAL A 239 12.35 2.18 -3.26
C VAL A 239 11.09 1.43 -2.84
N TYR A 240 10.58 0.57 -3.72
CA TYR A 240 9.43 -0.31 -3.42
C TYR A 240 9.72 -1.26 -2.27
N ASN A 241 10.87 -1.95 -2.30
CA ASN A 241 11.29 -2.87 -1.25
C ASN A 241 11.53 -2.11 0.06
N LEU A 242 12.16 -0.94 0.02
CA LEU A 242 12.35 -0.08 1.20
C LEU A 242 11.02 0.30 1.83
N PHE A 243 10.07 0.78 1.01
CA PHE A 243 8.73 1.17 1.46
C PHE A 243 8.01 -0.01 2.12
N ARG A 244 8.04 -1.19 1.50
CA ARG A 244 7.32 -2.37 2.00
C ARG A 244 8.00 -3.02 3.20
N GLN A 245 9.32 -3.22 3.17
CA GLN A 245 10.07 -3.89 4.24
C GLN A 245 10.09 -3.07 5.52
N LEU A 246 10.20 -1.75 5.43
CA LEU A 246 10.18 -0.86 6.59
C LEU A 246 8.76 -0.39 6.97
N GLY A 247 7.73 -0.79 6.21
CA GLY A 247 6.35 -0.42 6.49
C GLY A 247 6.09 1.08 6.44
N LEU A 248 6.74 1.79 5.51
CA LEU A 248 6.69 3.25 5.42
C LEU A 248 5.32 3.74 4.96
N ARG A 249 5.05 5.02 5.23
CA ARG A 249 3.84 5.73 4.74
C ARG A 249 4.18 6.84 3.77
N HIS A 250 5.32 7.49 3.97
CA HIS A 250 5.82 8.60 3.18
C HIS A 250 7.33 8.43 3.01
N ILE A 251 7.84 8.59 1.80
CA ILE A 251 9.26 8.69 1.48
C ILE A 251 9.48 10.03 0.78
N PHE A 252 10.52 10.77 1.15
CA PHE A 252 10.86 12.04 0.52
C PHE A 252 11.76 11.84 -0.69
N VAL A 253 11.44 12.51 -1.79
CA VAL A 253 12.26 12.55 -3.00
C VAL A 253 12.95 13.90 -3.10
N VAL A 254 14.28 13.90 -3.15
CA VAL A 254 15.11 15.12 -3.15
C VAL A 254 16.07 15.13 -4.35
N PRO A 255 16.23 16.24 -5.09
CA PRO A 255 17.18 16.34 -6.21
C PRO A 255 18.62 16.31 -5.72
N ARG A 256 18.87 17.05 -4.64
CA ARG A 256 20.14 17.23 -3.96
C ARG A 256 19.82 17.41 -2.48
N ALA A 257 20.78 17.11 -1.61
CA ALA A 257 20.63 17.36 -0.18
C ALA A 257 20.11 18.79 0.01
N SER A 258 19.01 18.94 0.76
CA SER A 258 18.36 20.18 1.20
C SER A 258 16.96 20.49 0.62
N ARG A 259 16.61 20.16 -0.64
CA ARG A 259 15.28 20.54 -1.21
C ARG A 259 14.34 19.34 -1.42
N VAL A 260 13.10 19.38 -0.91
CA VAL A 260 12.07 18.39 -1.30
C VAL A 260 11.54 18.72 -2.69
N ILE A 261 11.61 17.76 -3.61
CA ILE A 261 10.85 17.80 -4.87
C ILE A 261 9.49 17.14 -4.68
N GLY A 262 9.46 16.04 -3.94
CA GLY A 262 8.36 15.10 -3.98
C GLY A 262 8.20 14.25 -2.73
N MET A 263 7.04 13.63 -2.58
CA MET A 263 6.79 12.59 -1.59
C MET A 263 6.15 11.37 -2.27
N ILE A 264 6.71 10.20 -2.03
CA ILE A 264 6.14 8.92 -2.46
C ILE A 264 5.31 8.34 -1.32
N THR A 265 4.06 8.00 -1.62
CA THR A 265 3.11 7.34 -0.73
C THR A 265 2.75 5.96 -1.27
N ARG A 266 1.96 5.21 -0.50
CA ARG A 266 1.48 3.89 -0.95
C ARG A 266 0.72 3.96 -2.26
N LYS A 267 -0.08 5.02 -2.47
CA LYS A 267 -0.91 5.17 -3.67
C LYS A 267 -0.06 5.28 -4.94
N ASP A 268 1.08 5.93 -4.83
CA ASP A 268 1.99 6.16 -5.95
C ASP A 268 2.77 4.88 -6.33
N LEU A 269 2.80 3.90 -5.41
CA LEU A 269 3.38 2.58 -5.65
C LEU A 269 2.35 1.54 -6.11
N LEU A 270 1.07 1.91 -6.15
CA LEU A 270 0.00 1.07 -6.68
C LEU A 270 -0.21 1.47 -8.13
N ILE A 271 0.56 0.84 -9.02
CA ILE A 271 0.30 0.95 -10.46
C ILE A 271 -0.91 0.07 -10.74
N GLU A 272 -2.07 0.70 -10.88
CA GLU A 272 -3.23 0.08 -11.49
C GLU A 272 -2.81 -0.34 -12.90
N GLU A 273 -3.05 -1.60 -13.24
CA GLU A 273 -3.02 -2.00 -14.65
C GLU A 273 -4.01 -1.09 -15.34
N THR A 274 -3.51 -0.12 -16.11
CA THR A 274 -4.32 0.42 -17.18
C THR A 274 -4.53 -0.78 -18.06
N GLU A 275 -5.68 -1.43 -17.92
CA GLU A 275 -6.08 -2.56 -18.74
C GLU A 275 -5.89 -2.12 -20.18
N ASP A 276 -4.81 -2.60 -20.82
CA ASP A 276 -4.67 -2.45 -22.25
C ASP A 276 -5.94 -3.10 -22.84
N PRO A 277 -6.79 -2.38 -23.58
CA PRO A 277 -8.05 -2.92 -24.09
C PRO A 277 -7.85 -4.15 -24.99
N ALA A 278 -6.61 -4.44 -25.40
CA ALA A 278 -6.22 -5.63 -26.16
C ALA A 278 -6.23 -6.94 -25.34
N THR A 279 -6.01 -6.92 -24.02
CA THR A 279 -6.01 -8.18 -23.21
C THR A 279 -7.42 -8.66 -22.87
N VAL A 280 -8.39 -7.75 -22.76
CA VAL A 280 -9.81 -8.08 -22.58
C VAL A 280 -10.39 -8.79 -23.82
N GLU A 281 -9.95 -8.42 -25.02
CA GLU A 281 -10.37 -9.10 -26.26
C GLU A 281 -9.82 -10.52 -26.39
N LEU A 282 -8.61 -10.80 -25.88
CA LEU A 282 -8.01 -12.15 -25.95
C LEU A 282 -8.67 -13.16 -24.99
N GLN A 283 -9.13 -12.71 -23.82
CA GLN A 283 -9.87 -13.59 -22.91
C GLN A 283 -11.31 -13.82 -23.38
N SER A 284 -11.97 -12.80 -23.93
CA SER A 284 -13.35 -12.89 -24.41
C SER A 284 -13.49 -13.62 -25.76
N THR A 285 -12.46 -13.61 -26.61
CA THR A 285 -12.41 -14.43 -27.84
C THR A 285 -12.21 -15.92 -27.54
N SER A 286 -11.42 -16.28 -26.53
CA SER A 286 -11.22 -17.70 -26.15
C SER A 286 -12.49 -18.40 -25.65
N VAL A 287 -13.43 -17.64 -25.06
CA VAL A 287 -14.73 -18.14 -24.61
C VAL A 287 -15.74 -18.17 -25.76
N ARG A 288 -15.68 -17.20 -26.69
CA ARG A 288 -16.53 -17.17 -27.89
C ARG A 288 -16.19 -18.28 -28.90
N ASP A 289 -14.91 -18.60 -29.10
CA ASP A 289 -14.50 -19.68 -30.02
C ASP A 289 -14.91 -21.07 -29.52
N ARG A 290 -14.99 -21.29 -28.21
CA ARG A 290 -15.52 -22.55 -27.64
C ARG A 290 -17.03 -22.70 -27.83
N LEU A 291 -17.78 -21.60 -27.95
CA LEU A 291 -19.22 -21.64 -28.24
C LEU A 291 -19.52 -21.75 -29.73
N HIS A 292 -18.67 -21.20 -30.61
CA HIS A 292 -18.85 -21.32 -32.05
C HIS A 292 -18.50 -22.72 -32.56
N ASN A 293 -17.45 -23.35 -32.00
CA ASN A 293 -17.04 -24.69 -32.41
C ASN A 293 -17.97 -25.81 -31.90
N ARG A 294 -18.84 -25.52 -30.92
CA ARG A 294 -19.88 -26.46 -30.45
C ARG A 294 -21.16 -26.46 -31.28
N ARG A 295 -21.35 -25.48 -32.17
CA ARG A 295 -22.55 -25.40 -33.05
C ARG A 295 -22.38 -26.06 -34.42
N HIS A 296 -21.17 -26.46 -34.80
CA HIS A 296 -20.91 -27.12 -36.09
C HIS A 296 -20.72 -28.65 -36.04
N GLY A 297 -20.89 -29.28 -34.87
CA GLY A 297 -20.64 -30.71 -34.68
C GLY A 297 -21.82 -31.51 -34.13
N THR A 298 -23.04 -31.29 -34.62
CA THR A 298 -24.17 -32.24 -34.46
C THR A 298 -25.30 -31.85 -35.40
N ARG A 299 -25.30 -32.40 -36.61
CA ARG A 299 -26.49 -32.47 -37.46
C ARG A 299 -26.54 -33.88 -38.03
N ASN A 300 -27.34 -34.74 -37.39
CA ASN A 300 -28.11 -35.84 -37.99
C ASN A 300 -28.87 -36.59 -36.88
N GLY A 301 -30.19 -36.61 -36.98
CA GLY A 301 -31.06 -37.38 -36.09
C GLY A 301 -32.37 -36.66 -35.77
N GLU A 302 -33.32 -36.83 -36.69
CA GLU A 302 -34.78 -36.91 -36.48
C GLU A 302 -35.56 -35.74 -35.85
N VAL A 303 -36.63 -35.41 -36.58
CA VAL A 303 -37.61 -34.35 -36.32
C VAL A 303 -38.76 -34.96 -35.52
N GLU A 304 -38.92 -34.52 -34.27
CA GLU A 304 -40.21 -34.57 -33.58
C GLU A 304 -40.42 -33.24 -32.83
N THR A 305 -41.37 -32.45 -33.33
CA THR A 305 -42.16 -31.50 -32.53
C THR A 305 -43.38 -32.31 -32.02
N PRO A 306 -44.01 -32.01 -30.85
CA PRO A 306 -44.80 -30.79 -30.76
C PRO A 306 -45.15 -30.23 -29.34
N LEU A 307 -45.89 -29.11 -29.39
CA LEU A 307 -46.87 -28.56 -28.43
C LEU A 307 -46.38 -27.72 -27.23
N LEU A 308 -46.56 -26.39 -27.36
CA LEU A 308 -47.10 -25.56 -26.28
C LEU A 308 -47.72 -24.28 -26.85
N ASN A 309 -48.98 -24.38 -27.27
CA ASN A 309 -49.88 -23.24 -27.40
C ASN A 309 -51.02 -23.44 -26.40
N GLY A 310 -51.23 -22.45 -25.53
CA GLY A 310 -52.45 -22.31 -24.74
C GLY A 310 -52.25 -22.49 -23.23
N LEU A 311 -52.05 -21.39 -22.53
CA LEU A 311 -52.69 -21.09 -21.24
C LEU A 311 -52.25 -19.71 -20.72
N LEU A 312 -52.94 -18.67 -21.20
CA LEU A 312 -53.11 -17.40 -20.50
C LEU A 312 -54.38 -16.74 -21.04
N ALA A 313 -55.53 -17.16 -20.52
CA ALA A 313 -56.78 -16.39 -20.45
C ALA A 313 -57.85 -17.19 -19.67
N GLN A 314 -57.84 -17.06 -18.35
CA GLN A 314 -58.98 -16.72 -17.47
C GLN A 314 -58.54 -16.80 -16.02
#